data_AF-A0A3D4WJM6-F1
#
_entry.id   AF-A0A3D4WJM6-F1
#
_cell.length_a   1.000
_cell.length_b   1.000
_cell.length_c   1.000
_cell.angle_alpha   90.00
_cell.angle_beta   90.00
_cell.angle_gamma   90.00
#
_symmetry.space_group_name_H-M   'P 1'
#
loop_
_entity.id
_entity.type
_entity.pdbx_description
1 polymer ?
#
loop_
_entity_poly.entity_id
_entity_poly.type
_entity_poly.pdbx_seq_one_letter_code
_entity_poly.pdbx_strand_id
1 'polypeptide(L)'
;SAPERVRMLHADPHPGNYRLQADGRLAVIDFGAVARLPEGLPEPVGRLTRLALAGKANEVLDGLREEGFIKPDLEIDAEAVLNYLLPMLDPIKVDEFRFSRAWLRAEAARIASPRSPAYQLGRQLNLPPSYLMMQRVTLGSIGVLCQLEAKAPYRGILEEWLPGFKG
;
A
#
# COMPACT_ATOMS: atom_id res chain seq x y z
N SER A 1 -9.71 5.84 11.46
CA SER A 1 -8.22 5.80 11.58
C SER A 1 -7.71 7.20 11.96
N ALA A 2 -6.40 7.43 12.20
CA ALA A 2 -5.89 8.79 12.49
C ALA A 2 -6.14 9.80 11.34
N PRO A 3 -5.96 9.43 10.05
CA PRO A 3 -6.31 10.33 8.94
C PRO A 3 -7.77 10.77 8.94
N GLU A 4 -8.69 9.90 9.37
CA GLU A 4 -10.11 10.22 9.45
C GLU A 4 -10.47 11.06 10.68
N ARG A 5 -9.89 10.72 11.84
CA ARG A 5 -10.22 11.36 13.14
C ARG A 5 -9.58 12.72 13.31
N VAL A 6 -8.35 12.89 12.81
CA VAL A 6 -7.53 14.08 13.09
C VAL A 6 -6.82 14.64 11.86
N ARG A 7 -7.11 14.14 10.65
CA ARG A 7 -6.52 14.64 9.37
C ARG A 7 -5.00 14.59 9.36
N MET A 8 -4.43 13.58 10.02
CA MET A 8 -2.98 13.37 10.14
C MET A 8 -2.62 11.90 10.01
N LEU A 9 -1.44 11.64 9.48
CA LEU A 9 -0.83 10.32 9.39
C LEU A 9 0.43 10.28 10.25
N HIS A 10 0.50 9.31 11.15
CA HIS A 10 1.75 8.97 11.83
C HIS A 10 2.71 8.37 10.81
N ALA A 11 3.80 9.08 10.53
CA ALA A 11 4.62 8.84 9.35
C ALA A 11 5.91 8.07 9.63
N ASP A 12 6.12 7.65 10.89
CA ASP A 12 7.29 6.86 11.28
C ASP A 12 6.89 5.53 11.91
N PRO A 13 6.83 4.46 11.11
CA PRO A 13 6.44 3.14 11.60
C PRO A 13 7.52 2.45 12.44
N HIS A 14 8.61 3.11 12.83
CA HIS A 14 9.70 2.50 13.59
C HIS A 14 9.21 1.79 14.87
N PRO A 15 9.60 0.52 15.12
CA PRO A 15 9.09 -0.25 16.27
C PRO A 15 9.33 0.41 17.63
N GLY A 16 10.42 1.19 17.76
CA GLY A 16 10.74 1.93 18.98
C GLY A 16 9.68 2.97 19.38
N ASN A 17 8.81 3.38 18.45
CA ASN A 17 7.74 4.36 18.69
C ASN A 17 6.51 3.73 19.36
N TYR A 18 6.49 2.41 19.52
CA TYR A 18 5.33 1.66 20.00
C TYR A 18 5.67 0.78 21.22
N ARG A 19 4.70 0.67 22.14
CA ARG A 19 4.77 -0.25 23.29
C ARG A 19 3.43 -0.93 23.49
N LEU A 20 3.43 -2.26 23.56
CA LEU A 20 2.23 -3.01 23.97
C LEU A 20 2.06 -2.89 25.48
N GLN A 21 0.90 -2.41 25.91
CA GLN A 21 0.55 -2.27 27.32
C GLN A 21 -0.06 -3.58 27.86
N ALA A 22 -0.06 -3.73 29.18
CA ALA A 22 -0.58 -4.93 29.85
C ALA A 22 -2.09 -5.15 29.61
N ASP A 23 -2.83 -4.09 29.29
CA ASP A 23 -4.25 -4.13 28.95
C ASP A 23 -4.53 -4.38 27.45
N GLY A 24 -3.49 -4.69 26.66
CA GLY A 24 -3.60 -4.97 25.23
C GLY A 24 -3.64 -3.73 24.33
N ARG A 25 -3.57 -2.51 24.88
CA ARG A 25 -3.47 -1.30 24.06
C ARG A 25 -2.06 -1.10 23.51
N LEU A 26 -1.95 -0.48 22.34
CA LEU A 26 -0.69 -0.05 21.76
C LEU A 26 -0.44 1.42 22.09
N ALA A 27 0.52 1.71 22.96
CA ALA A 27 0.96 3.07 23.24
C ALA A 27 1.88 3.56 22.11
N VAL A 28 1.62 4.78 21.63
CA VAL A 28 2.46 5.50 20.65
C VAL A 28 3.16 6.63 21.41
N ILE A 29 4.49 6.66 21.37
CA ILE A 29 5.29 7.57 22.22
C ILE A 29 5.97 8.70 21.45
N ASP A 30 6.18 8.55 20.15
CA ASP A 30 6.84 9.55 19.30
C ASP A 30 5.86 10.04 18.23
N PHE A 31 5.73 11.37 18.09
CA PHE A 31 4.92 12.06 17.09
C PHE A 31 5.74 13.11 16.32
N GLY A 32 7.06 13.03 16.33
CA GLY A 32 7.98 13.94 15.63
C GLY A 32 7.88 13.83 14.10
N ALA A 33 7.39 12.70 13.59
CA ALA A 33 7.13 12.46 12.18
C ALA A 33 5.63 12.26 11.93
N VAL A 34 4.93 13.37 11.66
CA VAL A 34 3.50 13.37 11.31
C VAL A 34 3.30 14.12 10.00
N ALA A 35 2.54 13.53 9.08
CA ALA A 35 2.14 14.16 7.83
C ALA A 35 0.69 14.67 7.93
N ARG A 36 0.45 15.88 7.42
CA ARG A 36 -0.91 16.41 7.29
C ARG A 36 -1.61 15.77 6.10
N LEU A 37 -2.84 15.31 6.33
CA LEU A 37 -3.75 14.78 5.32
C LEU A 37 -5.09 15.50 5.49
N PRO A 38 -5.21 16.77 5.07
CA PRO A 38 -6.42 17.58 5.27
C PRO A 38 -7.66 16.89 4.69
N GLU A 39 -7.51 16.25 3.52
CA GLU A 39 -8.56 15.50 2.85
C GLU A 39 -8.67 14.03 3.31
N GLY A 40 -7.84 13.61 4.27
CA GLY A 40 -7.72 12.21 4.67
C GLY A 40 -6.91 11.36 3.70
N LEU A 41 -7.15 10.04 3.71
CA LEU A 41 -6.53 9.12 2.74
C LEU A 41 -7.17 9.34 1.36
N PRO A 42 -6.40 9.35 0.26
CA PRO A 42 -6.95 9.51 -1.09
C PRO A 42 -7.83 8.31 -1.45
N GLU A 43 -9.09 8.59 -1.76
CA GLU A 43 -10.07 7.61 -2.26
C GLU A 43 -9.57 6.79 -3.47
N PRO A 44 -8.82 7.37 -4.43
CA PRO A 44 -8.31 6.61 -5.57
C PRO A 44 -7.49 5.39 -5.18
N VAL A 45 -6.79 5.42 -4.04
CA VAL A 45 -6.01 4.27 -3.54
C VAL A 45 -6.94 3.08 -3.26
N GLY A 46 -8.04 3.29 -2.54
CA GLY A 46 -8.98 2.21 -2.25
C GLY A 46 -9.72 1.76 -3.49
N ARG A 47 -10.17 2.70 -4.32
CA ARG A 47 -10.87 2.42 -5.59
C ARG A 47 -10.03 1.56 -6.53
N LEU A 48 -8.79 1.97 -6.81
CA LEU A 48 -7.88 1.27 -7.70
C LEU A 48 -7.48 -0.10 -7.14
N THR A 49 -7.27 -0.21 -5.82
CA THR A 49 -7.01 -1.50 -5.18
C THR A 49 -8.18 -2.45 -5.36
N ARG A 50 -9.41 -1.98 -5.16
CA ARG A 50 -10.63 -2.78 -5.37
C ARG A 50 -10.78 -3.22 -6.82
N LEU A 51 -10.58 -2.31 -7.78
CA LEU A 51 -10.64 -2.62 -9.21
C LEU A 51 -9.59 -3.66 -9.62
N ALA A 52 -8.37 -3.54 -9.09
CA ALA A 52 -7.31 -4.52 -9.31
C ALA A 52 -7.69 -5.90 -8.77
N LEU A 53 -8.22 -5.98 -7.54
CA LEU A 53 -8.71 -7.24 -6.98
C LEU A 53 -9.88 -7.84 -7.76
N ALA A 54 -10.68 -7.01 -8.43
CA ALA A 54 -11.78 -7.43 -9.30
C ALA A 54 -11.34 -7.77 -10.74
N GLY A 55 -10.04 -7.69 -11.05
CA GLY A 55 -9.51 -8.00 -12.38
C GLY A 55 -9.85 -6.97 -13.45
N LYS A 56 -10.21 -5.73 -13.08
CA LYS A 56 -10.62 -4.68 -14.01
C LYS A 56 -9.42 -3.94 -14.60
N ALA A 57 -8.62 -4.64 -15.40
CA ALA A 57 -7.33 -4.15 -15.90
C ALA A 57 -7.40 -2.76 -16.57
N ASN A 58 -8.34 -2.55 -17.49
CA ASN A 58 -8.49 -1.26 -18.18
C ASN A 58 -8.88 -0.12 -17.23
N GLU A 59 -9.82 -0.37 -16.32
CA GLU A 59 -10.25 0.64 -15.33
C GLU A 59 -9.11 1.00 -14.36
N VAL A 60 -8.25 0.03 -14.01
CA VAL A 60 -7.03 0.27 -13.22
C VAL A 60 -6.04 1.14 -13.99
N LEU A 61 -5.79 0.81 -15.26
CA LEU A 61 -4.88 1.59 -16.11
C LEU A 61 -5.37 3.04 -16.26
N ASP A 62 -6.65 3.25 -16.53
CA ASP A 62 -7.22 4.57 -16.70
C ASP A 62 -7.12 5.39 -15.41
N GLY A 63 -7.48 4.82 -14.26
CA GLY A 63 -7.35 5.55 -13.00
C GLY A 63 -5.90 5.78 -12.58
N LEU A 64 -4.94 4.90 -12.93
CA LEU A 64 -3.51 5.20 -12.73
C LEU A 64 -3.00 6.33 -13.61
N ARG A 65 -3.60 6.55 -14.80
CA ARG A 65 -3.31 7.72 -15.64
C ARG A 65 -3.89 8.99 -15.02
N GLU A 66 -5.13 8.95 -14.55
CA GLU A 66 -5.78 10.07 -13.85
C GLU A 66 -4.96 10.52 -12.63
N GLU A 67 -4.43 9.57 -11.87
CA GLU A 67 -3.61 9.84 -10.68
C GLU A 67 -2.15 10.18 -11.00
N GLY A 68 -1.74 10.13 -12.27
CA GLY A 68 -0.39 10.51 -12.72
C GLY A 68 0.71 9.47 -12.43
N PHE A 69 0.34 8.23 -12.13
CA PHE A 69 1.28 7.11 -12.04
C PHE A 69 1.73 6.63 -13.43
N ILE A 70 0.90 6.80 -14.43
CA ILE A 70 1.17 6.44 -15.82
C ILE A 70 0.96 7.68 -16.67
N LYS A 71 1.91 8.00 -17.56
CA LYS A 71 1.74 9.14 -18.46
C LYS A 71 0.61 8.87 -19.46
N PRO A 72 -0.24 9.86 -19.79
CA PRO A 72 -1.38 9.64 -20.69
C PRO A 72 -1.00 9.10 -22.08
N ASP A 73 0.16 9.49 -22.59
CA ASP A 73 0.71 9.12 -23.90
C ASP A 73 1.53 7.82 -23.91
N LEU A 74 1.71 7.19 -22.74
CA LEU A 74 2.44 5.92 -22.67
C LEU A 74 1.55 4.76 -23.10
N GLU A 75 1.96 4.09 -24.18
CA GLU A 75 1.41 2.80 -24.59
C GLU A 75 1.93 1.70 -23.65
N ILE A 76 1.01 1.13 -22.88
CA ILE A 76 1.29 0.10 -21.88
C ILE A 76 0.11 -0.87 -21.83
N ASP A 77 0.41 -2.16 -21.71
CA ASP A 77 -0.61 -3.20 -21.60
C ASP A 77 -1.27 -3.15 -20.21
N ALA A 78 -2.59 -3.00 -20.19
CA ALA A 78 -3.39 -2.97 -18.98
C ALA A 78 -3.27 -4.26 -18.17
N GLU A 79 -3.20 -5.42 -18.84
CA GLU A 79 -3.03 -6.71 -18.17
C GLU A 79 -1.64 -6.83 -17.54
N ALA A 80 -0.59 -6.32 -18.21
CA ALA A 80 0.74 -6.26 -17.62
C ALA A 80 0.76 -5.38 -16.35
N VAL A 81 0.05 -4.24 -16.34
CA VAL A 81 -0.11 -3.38 -15.16
C VAL A 81 -0.83 -4.10 -14.03
N LEU A 82 -1.94 -4.75 -14.34
CA LEU A 82 -2.68 -5.51 -13.35
C LEU A 82 -1.81 -6.64 -12.74
N ASN A 83 -1.14 -7.42 -13.58
CA ASN A 83 -0.25 -8.51 -13.16
C ASN A 83 0.96 -8.01 -12.35
N TYR A 84 1.41 -6.78 -12.58
CA TYR A 84 2.46 -6.15 -11.78
C TYR A 84 2.00 -5.82 -10.36
N LEU A 85 0.76 -5.33 -10.21
CA LEU A 85 0.18 -4.89 -8.93
C LEU A 85 -0.32 -6.06 -8.09
N LEU A 86 -0.90 -7.09 -8.72
CA LEU A 86 -1.60 -8.15 -8.01
C LEU A 86 -0.76 -8.84 -6.90
N PRO A 87 0.53 -9.17 -7.08
CA PRO A 87 1.34 -9.75 -6.00
C PRO A 87 1.50 -8.84 -4.78
N MET A 88 1.54 -7.52 -4.98
CA MET A 88 1.61 -6.54 -3.89
C MET A 88 0.31 -6.53 -3.06
N LEU A 89 -0.80 -6.98 -3.67
CA LEU A 89 -2.13 -7.06 -3.05
C LEU A 89 -2.44 -8.44 -2.47
N ASP A 90 -1.52 -9.41 -2.55
CA ASP A 90 -1.72 -10.74 -1.93
C ASP A 90 -2.12 -10.68 -0.45
N PRO A 91 -1.59 -9.76 0.38
CA PRO A 91 -1.98 -9.65 1.79
C PRO A 91 -3.46 -9.38 2.06
N ILE A 92 -4.22 -8.96 1.05
CA ILE A 92 -5.63 -8.57 1.17
C ILE A 92 -6.57 -9.40 0.27
N LYS A 93 -6.03 -10.43 -0.40
CA LYS A 93 -6.81 -11.43 -1.17
C LYS A 93 -7.35 -12.57 -0.32
N VAL A 94 -6.78 -12.77 0.86
CA VAL A 94 -7.10 -13.87 1.78
C VAL A 94 -7.71 -13.34 3.08
N ASP A 95 -8.43 -14.19 3.80
CA ASP A 95 -9.09 -13.81 5.06
C ASP A 95 -8.11 -13.36 6.13
N GLU A 96 -6.98 -14.08 6.26
CA GLU A 96 -5.86 -13.69 7.11
C GLU A 96 -4.55 -13.90 6.36
N PHE A 97 -3.66 -12.93 6.46
CA PHE A 97 -2.32 -13.03 5.89
C PHE A 97 -1.28 -12.93 7.00
N ARG A 98 -0.17 -13.66 6.86
CA ARG A 98 1.00 -13.51 7.74
C ARG A 98 2.13 -12.85 6.96
N PHE A 99 2.46 -11.62 7.32
CA PHE A 99 3.67 -10.99 6.81
C PHE A 99 4.90 -11.77 7.28
N SER A 100 5.87 -11.97 6.40
CA SER A 100 7.09 -12.68 6.73
C SER A 100 8.28 -12.11 5.96
N ARG A 101 9.48 -12.30 6.52
CA ARG A 101 10.73 -11.97 5.82
C ARG A 101 10.87 -12.72 4.50
N ALA A 102 10.37 -13.95 4.42
CA ALA A 102 10.39 -14.75 3.19
C ALA A 102 9.54 -14.12 2.09
N TRP A 103 8.31 -13.70 2.43
CA TRP A 103 7.43 -12.99 1.50
C TRP A 103 8.06 -11.68 1.01
N LEU A 104 8.57 -10.86 1.93
CA LEU A 104 9.19 -9.58 1.56
C LEU A 104 10.40 -9.77 0.63
N ARG A 105 11.22 -10.80 0.87
CA ARG A 105 12.37 -11.14 0.01
C ARG A 105 11.91 -11.62 -1.37
N ALA A 106 10.88 -12.45 -1.44
CA ALA A 106 10.34 -12.92 -2.71
C ALA A 106 9.80 -11.75 -3.54
N GLU A 107 9.07 -10.85 -2.91
CA GLU A 107 8.52 -9.66 -3.57
C GLU A 107 9.62 -8.70 -4.04
N ALA A 108 10.63 -8.45 -3.19
CA ALA A 108 11.80 -7.66 -3.57
C ALA A 108 12.56 -8.29 -4.75
N ALA A 109 12.75 -9.61 -4.76
CA ALA A 109 13.43 -10.31 -5.85
C ALA A 109 12.66 -10.21 -7.18
N ARG A 110 11.32 -10.28 -7.14
CA ARG A 110 10.45 -10.13 -8.31
C ARG A 110 10.64 -8.78 -8.99
N ILE A 111 10.68 -7.70 -8.21
CA ILE A 111 10.79 -6.33 -8.72
C ILE A 111 12.23 -5.90 -9.00
N ALA A 112 13.24 -6.53 -8.39
CA ALA A 112 14.64 -6.15 -8.55
C ALA A 112 15.34 -6.78 -9.77
N SER A 113 14.77 -7.85 -10.34
CA SER A 113 15.40 -8.57 -11.46
C SER A 113 15.28 -7.79 -12.78
N PRO A 114 16.38 -7.33 -13.41
CA PRO A 114 16.30 -6.53 -14.64
C PRO A 114 15.66 -7.25 -15.84
N ARG A 115 15.63 -8.59 -15.77
CA ARG A 115 15.03 -9.45 -16.80
C ARG A 115 13.54 -9.69 -16.58
N SER A 116 12.97 -9.29 -15.43
CA SER A 116 11.55 -9.52 -15.15
C SER A 116 10.68 -8.49 -15.88
N PRO A 117 9.52 -8.89 -16.41
CA PRO A 117 8.54 -7.95 -16.94
C PRO A 117 8.13 -6.90 -15.90
N ALA A 118 8.08 -7.30 -14.62
CA ALA A 118 7.75 -6.41 -13.51
C ALA A 118 8.78 -5.28 -13.33
N TYR A 119 10.08 -5.55 -13.45
CA TYR A 119 11.11 -4.52 -13.38
C TYR A 119 10.97 -3.52 -14.53
N GLN A 120 10.79 -4.02 -15.75
CA GLN A 120 10.65 -3.17 -16.94
C GLN A 120 9.44 -2.25 -16.82
N LEU A 121 8.31 -2.80 -16.36
CA LEU A 121 7.10 -2.03 -16.14
C LEU A 121 7.27 -1.00 -15.02
N GLY A 122 7.87 -1.41 -13.89
CA GLY A 122 8.10 -0.53 -12.75
C GLY A 122 8.92 0.72 -13.10
N ARG A 123 9.85 0.64 -14.05
CA ARG A 123 10.61 1.81 -14.53
C ARG A 123 9.80 2.79 -15.38
N GLN A 124 8.66 2.37 -15.92
CA GLN A 124 7.77 3.22 -16.70
C GLN A 124 6.76 3.95 -15.81
N LEU A 125 6.54 3.45 -14.59
CA LEU A 125 5.65 4.06 -13.62
C LEU A 125 6.32 5.27 -12.96
N ASN A 126 5.52 6.30 -12.74
CA ASN A 126 5.85 7.46 -11.95
C ASN A 126 5.23 7.33 -10.55
N LEU A 127 5.88 7.88 -9.53
CA LEU A 127 5.28 8.03 -8.20
C LEU A 127 5.00 9.52 -7.98
N PRO A 128 3.73 9.97 -8.06
CA PRO A 128 3.42 11.38 -7.89
C PRO A 128 3.81 11.86 -6.47
N PRO A 129 4.28 13.11 -6.33
CA PRO A 129 4.72 13.64 -5.05
C PRO A 129 3.68 13.57 -3.92
N SER A 130 2.39 13.67 -4.27
CA SER A 130 1.26 13.52 -3.34
C SER A 130 1.20 12.16 -2.64
N TYR A 131 1.75 11.12 -3.27
CA TYR A 131 1.74 9.74 -2.77
C TYR A 131 3.04 9.34 -2.05
N LEU A 132 4.12 10.13 -2.15
CA LEU A 132 5.44 9.77 -1.61
C LEU A 132 5.42 9.46 -0.11
N MET A 133 4.75 10.31 0.67
CA MET A 133 4.67 10.12 2.12
C MET A 133 3.90 8.85 2.47
N MET A 134 2.76 8.62 1.82
CA MET A 134 1.96 7.40 2.04
C MET A 134 2.75 6.14 1.68
N GLN A 135 3.43 6.14 0.53
CA GLN A 135 4.24 5.01 0.08
C GLN A 135 5.36 4.70 1.08
N ARG A 136 6.04 5.74 1.58
CA ARG A 136 7.11 5.60 2.57
C ARG A 136 6.60 4.96 3.87
N VAL A 137 5.48 5.44 4.38
CA VAL A 137 4.85 4.91 5.60
C VAL A 137 4.41 3.47 5.39
N THR A 138 3.78 3.18 4.26
CA THR A 138 3.28 1.84 3.93
C THR A 138 4.43 0.82 3.86
N LEU A 139 5.51 1.14 3.15
CA LEU A 139 6.68 0.24 3.05
C LEU A 139 7.37 0.02 4.40
N GLY A 140 7.50 1.08 5.22
CA GLY A 140 8.05 0.94 6.57
C GLY A 140 7.18 0.06 7.47
N SER A 141 5.86 0.26 7.43
CA SER A 141 4.89 -0.56 8.16
C SER A 141 4.95 -2.03 7.74
N ILE A 142 5.00 -2.32 6.44
CA ILE A 142 5.18 -3.69 5.93
C ILE A 142 6.47 -4.32 6.46
N GLY A 143 7.57 -3.56 6.49
CA GLY A 143 8.83 -4.01 7.06
C GLY A 143 8.70 -4.44 8.52
N VAL A 144 8.01 -3.63 9.34
CA VAL A 144 7.75 -3.96 10.75
C VAL A 144 6.82 -5.16 10.89
N LEU A 145 5.73 -5.22 10.12
CA LEU A 145 4.82 -6.36 10.11
C LEU A 145 5.55 -7.67 9.76
N CYS A 146 6.51 -7.63 8.82
CA CYS A 146 7.35 -8.77 8.47
C CYS A 146 8.33 -9.16 9.58
N GLN A 147 8.85 -8.20 10.35
CA GLN A 147 9.73 -8.47 11.50
C GLN A 147 8.97 -9.12 12.66
N LEU A 148 7.73 -8.69 12.89
CA LEU A 148 6.84 -9.23 13.90
C LEU A 148 6.19 -10.56 13.50
N GLU A 149 6.34 -10.97 12.23
CA GLU A 149 5.61 -12.08 11.63
C GLU A 149 4.09 -11.98 11.88
N ALA A 150 3.59 -10.74 11.80
CA ALA A 150 2.22 -10.39 12.15
C ALA A 150 1.23 -11.11 11.24
N LYS A 151 0.23 -11.75 11.86
CA LYS A 151 -0.90 -12.38 11.18
C LYS A 151 -2.20 -11.66 11.57
N ALA A 152 -2.95 -11.16 10.59
CA ALA A 152 -4.20 -10.44 10.82
C ALA A 152 -5.11 -10.45 9.57
N PRO A 153 -6.40 -10.13 9.73
CA PRO A 153 -7.33 -9.94 8.62
C PRO A 153 -7.18 -8.55 7.98
N TYR A 154 -6.09 -8.32 7.25
CA TYR A 154 -5.75 -6.99 6.70
C TYR A 154 -6.81 -6.45 5.74
N ARG A 155 -7.52 -7.32 5.03
CA ARG A 155 -8.64 -6.91 4.17
C ARG A 155 -9.70 -6.15 4.96
N GLY A 156 -10.12 -6.67 6.11
CA GLY A 156 -11.11 -6.03 6.97
C GLY A 156 -10.66 -4.65 7.47
N ILE A 157 -9.35 -4.50 7.73
CA ILE A 157 -8.76 -3.20 8.10
C ILE A 157 -8.89 -2.18 6.96
N LEU A 158 -8.63 -2.58 5.71
CA LEU A 158 -8.82 -1.69 4.56
C LEU A 158 -10.30 -1.38 4.31
N GLU A 159 -11.18 -2.37 4.44
CA GLU A 159 -12.63 -2.18 4.33
C GLU A 159 -13.17 -1.17 5.35
N GLU A 160 -12.61 -1.14 6.56
CA GLU A 160 -12.99 -0.18 7.59
C GLU A 160 -12.43 1.22 7.32
N TRP A 161 -11.16 1.32 6.92
CA TRP A 161 -10.42 2.58 7.02
C TRP A 161 -9.94 3.20 5.71
N LEU A 162 -9.99 2.49 4.58
CA LEU A 162 -9.52 2.99 3.29
C LEU A 162 -10.72 3.43 2.41
N PRO A 163 -10.90 4.74 2.17
CA PRO A 163 -11.96 5.24 1.30
C PRO A 163 -11.86 4.63 -0.11
N GLY A 164 -13.00 4.31 -0.73
CA GLY A 164 -13.06 3.72 -2.07
C GLY A 164 -12.84 2.21 -2.12
N PHE A 165 -12.38 1.58 -1.02
CA PHE A 165 -12.12 0.14 -0.97
C PHE A 165 -13.39 -0.70 -0.80
N LYS A 166 -14.39 -0.20 -0.06
CA LYS A 166 -15.74 -0.79 -0.03
C LYS A 166 -16.51 -0.34 -1.28
N GLY A 167 -17.00 -1.28 -2.07
CA GLY A 167 -17.82 -1.01 -3.26
C GLY A 167 -18.17 -2.27 -4.02
#